data_AF-A0A852CDA6-F1
#
_entry.id   AF-A0A852CDA6-F1
#
_cell.length_a   1.000
_cell.length_b   1.000
_cell.length_c   1.000
_cell.angle_alpha   90.00
_cell.angle_beta   90.00
_cell.angle_gamma   90.00
#
_symmetry.space_group_name_H-M   'P 1'
#
loop_
_entity.id
_entity.type
_entity.pdbx_description
1 polymer ?
#
loop_
_entity_poly.entity_id
_entity_poly.type
_entity_poly.pdbx_seq_one_letter_code
_entity_poly.pdbx_strand_id
1 'polypeptide(L)'
;SLCTGGFAELLLVLLGLKVPGALGCPTDCVCYPSPMTVSCQAHNFVTIPEGIPEDSERIFLQNNQITLLLRGHFSPSMVTLWIYSNNITFIDPNTFDGFVNLEELDLGDNRYLRALAADTFQGLVKLHALYLYKCGLSSLPSGIFGGLHNLQYLYLQDNHIEFLQDDIFVDLVNLSHLFLHGNKLWSLHQNTFRGLINLDRLLIHQNQLQWIHRRAFHDLRRLTTLFLFNNSLSELQGDCLAHLGALEFLRLNGNPWSCDCKARSLWEWLHRFRGSSSSVICESPEQMHGKDLKVLRAEDFRNCSGSESLHQMKTHTFSTADRGASKTHHPHHSSKEKGKERGAENSLHGSQPVPPGSRPGYRKPGKNCTSHKGRNRTSKPIPLGPRKNGQEVPDYVPDYQHKFSFGAMPTLSPKRKGKCTRRTPIRPPSGVQQAAGCSGLRASLLVFMMVLAAVIR
;
A
#
# COMPACT_ATOMS: atom_id res chain seq x y z
N SER A 1 -38.38 -38.11 -1.67
CA SER A 1 -38.89 -37.34 -2.81
C SER A 1 -37.83 -36.94 -3.84
N LEU A 2 -36.58 -37.43 -3.77
CA LEU A 2 -35.57 -37.15 -4.80
C LEU A 2 -35.50 -38.31 -5.81
N CYS A 3 -36.11 -38.16 -6.99
CA CYS A 3 -35.85 -39.01 -8.17
C CYS A 3 -36.45 -38.47 -9.49
N THR A 4 -36.58 -37.14 -9.67
CA THR A 4 -37.21 -36.55 -10.87
C THR A 4 -36.38 -35.48 -11.59
N GLY A 5 -35.31 -34.93 -10.99
CA GLY A 5 -34.51 -33.85 -11.61
C GLY A 5 -33.60 -34.32 -12.76
N GLY A 6 -32.83 -35.39 -12.55
CA GLY A 6 -31.73 -35.77 -13.46
C GLY A 6 -32.14 -36.22 -14.87
N PHE A 7 -33.41 -36.58 -15.09
CA PHE A 7 -33.87 -36.98 -16.42
C PHE A 7 -34.11 -35.78 -17.36
N ALA A 8 -34.49 -34.62 -16.82
CA ALA A 8 -34.73 -33.41 -17.61
C ALA A 8 -33.42 -32.79 -18.12
N GLU A 9 -32.39 -32.76 -17.27
CA GLU A 9 -31.07 -32.24 -17.63
C GLU A 9 -30.39 -33.09 -18.71
N LEU A 10 -30.46 -34.42 -18.58
CA LEU A 10 -29.92 -35.35 -19.59
C LEU A 10 -30.64 -35.21 -20.93
N LEU A 11 -31.96 -35.00 -20.92
CA LEU A 11 -32.76 -34.81 -22.13
C LEU A 11 -32.42 -33.49 -22.85
N LEU A 12 -32.22 -32.41 -22.10
CA LEU A 12 -31.82 -31.10 -22.66
C LEU A 12 -30.44 -31.15 -23.32
N VAL A 13 -29.47 -31.81 -22.68
CA VAL A 13 -28.13 -32.03 -23.25
C VAL A 13 -28.19 -32.84 -24.55
N LEU A 14 -29.02 -33.88 -24.61
CA LEU A 14 -29.21 -34.70 -25.81
C LEU A 14 -29.97 -33.99 -26.95
N LEU A 15 -30.75 -32.95 -26.64
CA LEU A 15 -31.49 -32.14 -27.61
C LEU A 15 -30.71 -30.92 -28.12
N GLY A 16 -29.46 -30.71 -27.68
CA GLY A 16 -28.65 -29.54 -28.06
C GLY A 16 -29.19 -28.21 -27.52
N LEU A 17 -30.14 -28.25 -26.59
CA LEU A 17 -30.74 -27.08 -25.97
C LEU A 17 -29.97 -26.73 -24.69
N LYS A 18 -29.50 -25.49 -24.62
CA LYS A 18 -28.70 -24.98 -23.50
C LYS A 18 -29.54 -25.05 -22.21
N VAL A 19 -29.15 -25.94 -21.29
CA VAL A 19 -29.83 -26.12 -19.99
C VAL A 19 -29.84 -24.79 -19.23
N PRO A 20 -31.00 -24.21 -18.90
CA PRO A 20 -31.07 -23.07 -17.99
C PRO A 20 -30.85 -23.59 -16.56
N GLY A 21 -29.58 -23.68 -16.15
CA GLY A 21 -29.19 -24.23 -14.84
C GLY A 21 -27.89 -25.05 -14.83
N ALA A 22 -27.33 -25.42 -15.99
CA ALA A 22 -26.01 -26.05 -16.02
C ALA A 22 -24.93 -25.01 -15.67
N LEU A 23 -24.34 -25.17 -14.48
CA LEU A 23 -23.39 -24.27 -13.80
C LEU A 23 -22.41 -23.60 -14.78
N GLY A 24 -22.70 -22.34 -15.10
CA GLY A 24 -21.90 -21.54 -16.03
C GLY A 24 -20.62 -21.07 -15.35
N CYS A 25 -19.50 -21.72 -15.67
CA CYS A 25 -18.18 -21.12 -15.48
C CYS A 25 -17.82 -20.33 -16.75
N PRO A 26 -17.13 -19.17 -16.65
CA PRO A 26 -16.63 -18.48 -17.83
C PRO A 26 -15.71 -19.36 -18.67
N THR A 27 -15.67 -19.12 -19.98
CA THR A 27 -14.75 -19.82 -20.89
C THR A 27 -13.30 -19.62 -20.44
N ASP A 28 -12.49 -20.68 -20.55
CA ASP A 28 -11.11 -20.77 -20.10
C ASP A 28 -10.87 -20.63 -18.57
N CYS A 29 -11.92 -20.43 -17.76
CA CYS A 29 -11.83 -20.40 -16.30
C CYS A 29 -12.18 -21.75 -15.64
N VAL A 30 -11.84 -21.88 -14.36
CA VAL A 30 -12.17 -23.04 -13.51
C VAL A 30 -12.96 -22.58 -12.29
N CYS A 31 -14.11 -23.22 -12.04
CA CYS A 31 -15.02 -22.86 -10.95
C CYS A 31 -15.15 -24.00 -9.93
N TYR A 32 -15.12 -23.65 -8.64
CA TYR A 32 -15.30 -24.58 -7.52
C TYR A 32 -16.49 -24.11 -6.66
N PRO A 33 -17.47 -24.97 -6.32
CA PRO A 33 -18.74 -24.52 -5.72
C PRO A 33 -18.74 -24.43 -4.19
N SER A 34 -17.59 -24.46 -3.50
CA SER A 34 -17.56 -24.52 -2.02
C SER A 34 -16.26 -23.97 -1.41
N PRO A 35 -16.19 -22.66 -1.09
CA PRO A 35 -17.12 -21.60 -1.50
C PRO A 35 -17.04 -21.33 -3.00
N MET A 36 -18.03 -20.65 -3.59
CA MET A 36 -18.03 -20.36 -5.03
C MET A 36 -16.79 -19.53 -5.42
N THR A 37 -15.85 -20.18 -6.10
CA THR A 37 -14.51 -19.68 -6.39
C THR A 37 -14.24 -19.78 -7.88
N VAL A 38 -13.93 -18.66 -8.52
CA VAL A 38 -13.70 -18.53 -9.96
C VAL A 38 -12.23 -18.23 -10.22
N SER A 39 -11.54 -19.12 -10.91
CA SER A 39 -10.12 -19.04 -11.25
C SER A 39 -9.95 -18.77 -12.75
N CYS A 40 -9.50 -17.56 -13.09
CA CYS A 40 -9.36 -17.02 -14.44
C CYS A 40 -7.95 -16.43 -14.69
N GLN A 41 -6.95 -16.80 -13.90
CA GLN A 41 -5.61 -16.20 -13.91
C GLN A 41 -4.73 -16.64 -15.10
N ALA A 42 -3.91 -15.73 -15.64
CA ALA A 42 -2.92 -16.02 -16.68
C ALA A 42 -3.46 -16.44 -18.08
N HIS A 43 -4.65 -15.99 -18.46
CA HIS A 43 -5.29 -16.27 -19.76
C HIS A 43 -5.19 -15.13 -20.79
N ASN A 44 -4.50 -14.02 -20.47
CA ASN A 44 -4.40 -12.81 -21.29
C ASN A 44 -5.74 -12.09 -21.55
N PHE A 45 -6.73 -12.24 -20.66
CA PHE A 45 -8.01 -11.53 -20.77
C PHE A 45 -7.80 -10.01 -20.82
N VAL A 46 -8.42 -9.32 -21.79
CA VAL A 46 -8.35 -7.84 -21.96
C VAL A 46 -9.52 -7.12 -21.26
N THR A 47 -10.59 -7.87 -21.00
CA THR A 47 -11.80 -7.49 -20.28
C THR A 47 -12.13 -8.58 -19.25
N ILE A 48 -13.03 -8.31 -18.31
CA ILE A 48 -13.50 -9.35 -17.38
C ILE A 48 -14.31 -10.40 -18.19
N PRO A 49 -14.11 -11.71 -17.98
CA PRO A 49 -14.87 -12.76 -18.68
C PRO A 49 -16.38 -12.69 -18.37
N GLU A 50 -17.22 -12.89 -19.38
CA GLU A 50 -18.66 -13.01 -19.21
C GLU A 50 -19.05 -14.36 -18.56
N GLY A 51 -20.17 -14.38 -17.82
CA GLY A 51 -20.71 -15.61 -17.22
C GLY A 51 -20.06 -16.02 -15.89
N ILE A 52 -19.50 -15.07 -15.14
CA ILE A 52 -19.11 -15.28 -13.73
C ILE A 52 -20.39 -15.58 -12.91
N PRO A 53 -20.43 -16.64 -12.09
CA PRO A 53 -21.59 -16.93 -11.23
C PRO A 53 -21.95 -15.79 -10.26
N GLU A 54 -23.23 -15.47 -10.15
CA GLU A 54 -23.77 -14.43 -9.25
C GLU A 54 -23.53 -14.71 -7.75
N ASP A 55 -23.29 -15.96 -7.38
CA ASP A 55 -22.95 -16.41 -6.02
C ASP A 55 -21.44 -16.44 -5.74
N SER A 56 -20.59 -15.97 -6.66
CA SER A 56 -19.13 -15.96 -6.51
C SER A 56 -18.67 -15.21 -5.26
N GLU A 57 -17.99 -15.92 -4.36
CA GLU A 57 -17.34 -15.37 -3.16
C GLU A 57 -15.87 -14.98 -3.44
N ARG A 58 -15.20 -15.69 -4.35
CA ARG A 58 -13.76 -15.51 -4.61
C ARG A 58 -13.47 -15.48 -6.10
N ILE A 59 -12.84 -14.41 -6.58
CA ILE A 59 -12.53 -14.22 -7.99
C ILE A 59 -11.03 -13.93 -8.16
N PHE A 60 -10.38 -14.75 -8.98
CA PHE A 60 -8.95 -14.70 -9.25
C PHE A 60 -8.71 -14.38 -10.75
N LEU A 61 -8.43 -13.11 -11.04
CA LEU A 61 -8.22 -12.54 -12.37
C LEU A 61 -6.80 -11.99 -12.59
N GLN A 62 -5.87 -12.29 -11.67
CA GLN A 62 -4.49 -11.82 -11.76
C GLN A 62 -3.74 -12.31 -13.01
N ASN A 63 -2.65 -11.60 -13.36
CA ASN A 63 -1.77 -11.94 -14.47
C ASN A 63 -2.48 -11.98 -15.85
N ASN A 64 -3.50 -11.14 -16.04
CA ASN A 64 -4.17 -10.94 -17.33
C ASN A 64 -3.76 -9.58 -17.94
N GLN A 65 -4.53 -9.08 -18.92
CA GLN A 65 -4.30 -7.80 -19.59
C GLN A 65 -5.51 -6.86 -19.43
N ILE A 66 -6.29 -7.04 -18.35
CA ILE A 66 -7.56 -6.33 -18.13
C ILE A 66 -7.28 -4.84 -18.02
N THR A 67 -8.04 -4.03 -18.75
CA THR A 67 -7.81 -2.57 -18.87
C THR A 67 -8.79 -1.71 -18.09
N LEU A 68 -10.02 -2.18 -17.90
CA LEU A 68 -11.11 -1.40 -17.30
C LEU A 68 -11.84 -2.24 -16.24
N LEU A 69 -12.12 -1.61 -15.10
CA LEU A 69 -13.07 -2.08 -14.10
C LEU A 69 -14.32 -1.21 -14.19
N LEU A 70 -15.47 -1.82 -14.50
CA LEU A 70 -16.78 -1.14 -14.52
C LEU A 70 -17.76 -1.85 -13.58
N ARG A 71 -18.79 -1.14 -13.14
CA ARG A 71 -19.91 -1.67 -12.37
C ARG A 71 -20.62 -2.84 -13.08
N GLY A 72 -21.04 -3.83 -12.29
CA GLY A 72 -21.90 -4.94 -12.76
C GLY A 72 -21.16 -6.21 -13.20
N HIS A 73 -19.83 -6.23 -13.18
CA HIS A 73 -19.04 -7.44 -13.52
C HIS A 73 -18.88 -8.44 -12.36
N PHE A 74 -19.17 -8.03 -11.11
CA PHE A 74 -18.95 -8.84 -9.91
C PHE A 74 -20.15 -8.75 -8.96
N SER A 75 -20.32 -9.79 -8.14
CA SER A 75 -21.41 -9.87 -7.18
C SER A 75 -21.07 -9.17 -5.85
N PRO A 76 -22.04 -8.49 -5.20
CA PRO A 76 -21.91 -7.97 -3.84
C PRO A 76 -21.69 -9.05 -2.74
N SER A 77 -21.84 -10.33 -3.05
CA SER A 77 -21.48 -11.44 -2.15
C SER A 77 -19.97 -11.70 -2.06
N MET A 78 -19.17 -11.09 -2.93
CA MET A 78 -17.74 -11.34 -3.03
C MET A 78 -16.99 -10.97 -1.74
N VAL A 79 -16.05 -11.84 -1.36
CA VAL A 79 -15.18 -11.76 -0.18
C VAL A 79 -13.73 -11.50 -0.59
N THR A 80 -13.27 -12.06 -1.71
CA THR A 80 -11.90 -11.90 -2.22
C THR A 80 -11.89 -11.58 -3.71
N LEU A 81 -11.24 -10.47 -4.09
CA LEU A 81 -10.90 -10.17 -5.48
C LEU A 81 -9.39 -9.99 -5.62
N TRP A 82 -8.76 -10.84 -6.42
CA TRP A 82 -7.40 -10.60 -6.91
C TRP A 82 -7.43 -10.26 -8.39
N ILE A 83 -6.96 -9.07 -8.75
CA ILE A 83 -6.83 -8.60 -10.13
C ILE A 83 -5.47 -7.91 -10.35
N TYR A 84 -4.47 -8.28 -9.54
CA TYR A 84 -3.12 -7.77 -9.63
C TYR A 84 -2.38 -8.20 -10.90
N SER A 85 -1.32 -7.48 -11.25
CA SER A 85 -0.54 -7.68 -12.49
C SER A 85 -1.44 -7.74 -13.74
N ASN A 86 -2.29 -6.73 -13.88
CA ASN A 86 -3.11 -6.46 -15.05
C ASN A 86 -2.67 -5.12 -15.70
N ASN A 87 -3.43 -4.63 -16.66
CA ASN A 87 -3.14 -3.38 -17.38
C ASN A 87 -4.19 -2.29 -17.09
N ILE A 88 -4.75 -2.27 -15.88
CA ILE A 88 -5.91 -1.43 -15.54
C ILE A 88 -5.51 0.04 -15.59
N THR A 89 -6.29 0.83 -16.33
CA THR A 89 -6.11 2.28 -16.50
C THR A 89 -7.22 3.09 -15.83
N PHE A 90 -8.37 2.46 -15.56
CA PHE A 90 -9.53 3.13 -14.97
C PHE A 90 -10.38 2.13 -14.17
N ILE A 91 -10.91 2.62 -13.04
CA ILE A 91 -11.89 1.94 -12.20
C ILE A 91 -13.07 2.89 -12.09
N ASP A 92 -14.25 2.42 -12.49
CA ASP A 92 -15.50 3.16 -12.30
C ASP A 92 -15.75 3.34 -10.79
N PRO A 93 -16.07 4.55 -10.29
CA PRO A 93 -16.28 4.80 -8.87
C PRO A 93 -17.26 3.84 -8.21
N ASN A 94 -18.30 3.44 -8.95
CA ASN A 94 -19.39 2.59 -8.48
C ASN A 94 -19.13 1.08 -8.72
N THR A 95 -17.88 0.69 -9.06
CA THR A 95 -17.51 -0.72 -9.32
C THR A 95 -17.80 -1.62 -8.12
N PHE A 96 -17.52 -1.14 -6.91
CA PHE A 96 -17.61 -1.92 -5.67
C PHE A 96 -18.80 -1.52 -4.77
N ASP A 97 -19.78 -0.78 -5.34
CA ASP A 97 -20.97 -0.33 -4.62
C ASP A 97 -21.73 -1.49 -3.97
N GLY A 98 -21.85 -1.44 -2.64
CA GLY A 98 -22.60 -2.43 -1.87
C GLY A 98 -21.84 -3.72 -1.56
N PHE A 99 -20.54 -3.81 -1.84
CA PHE A 99 -19.72 -5.01 -1.61
C PHE A 99 -19.32 -5.12 -0.12
N VAL A 100 -20.33 -5.12 0.76
CA VAL A 100 -20.19 -5.09 2.23
C VAL A 100 -19.54 -6.35 2.83
N ASN A 101 -19.35 -7.39 2.01
CA ASN A 101 -18.68 -8.64 2.38
C ASN A 101 -17.22 -8.73 1.91
N LEU A 102 -16.71 -7.76 1.15
CA LEU A 102 -15.36 -7.80 0.61
C LEU A 102 -14.34 -7.63 1.75
N GLU A 103 -13.51 -8.65 1.96
CA GLU A 103 -12.47 -8.70 2.99
C GLU A 103 -11.07 -8.47 2.41
N GLU A 104 -10.85 -8.84 1.15
CA GLU A 104 -9.55 -8.70 0.48
C GLU A 104 -9.70 -8.22 -0.97
N LEU A 105 -9.00 -7.12 -1.30
CA LEU A 105 -8.96 -6.51 -2.63
C LEU A 105 -7.51 -6.25 -3.06
N ASP A 106 -7.01 -7.04 -4.02
CA ASP A 106 -5.69 -6.82 -4.62
C ASP A 106 -5.78 -6.23 -6.03
N LEU A 107 -5.46 -4.94 -6.12
CA LEU A 107 -5.36 -4.14 -7.35
C LEU A 107 -3.90 -3.88 -7.75
N GLY A 108 -2.92 -4.50 -7.09
CA GLY A 108 -1.50 -4.20 -7.23
C GLY A 108 -0.91 -4.45 -8.63
N ASP A 109 0.25 -3.84 -8.90
CA ASP A 109 0.99 -3.97 -10.17
C ASP A 109 0.22 -3.51 -11.43
N ASN A 110 -0.88 -2.77 -11.24
CA ASN A 110 -1.62 -2.09 -12.31
C ASN A 110 -1.00 -0.72 -12.63
N ARG A 111 0.24 -0.74 -13.13
CA ARG A 111 1.14 0.42 -13.34
C ARG A 111 0.62 1.61 -14.15
N TYR A 112 -0.54 1.49 -14.80
CA TYR A 112 -1.16 2.54 -15.61
C TYR A 112 -2.39 3.18 -14.97
N LEU A 113 -2.83 2.70 -13.80
CA LEU A 113 -4.01 3.19 -13.09
C LEU A 113 -3.88 4.66 -12.70
N ARG A 114 -2.74 5.07 -12.11
CA ARG A 114 -2.30 6.46 -11.82
C ARG A 114 -3.19 7.30 -10.87
N ALA A 115 -4.49 7.09 -10.83
CA ALA A 115 -5.45 7.80 -10.01
C ALA A 115 -6.62 6.88 -9.61
N LEU A 116 -7.34 7.30 -8.57
CA LEU A 116 -8.57 6.67 -8.07
C LEU A 116 -9.58 7.79 -7.77
N ALA A 117 -10.87 7.47 -7.79
CA ALA A 117 -11.91 8.40 -7.32
C ALA A 117 -12.06 8.28 -5.80
N ALA A 118 -12.46 9.35 -5.11
CA ALA A 118 -12.48 9.41 -3.65
C ALA A 118 -13.46 8.41 -2.99
N ASP A 119 -14.44 7.96 -3.76
CA ASP A 119 -15.53 7.06 -3.42
C ASP A 119 -15.28 5.60 -3.85
N THR A 120 -14.18 5.28 -4.56
CA THR A 120 -13.92 3.92 -5.09
C THR A 120 -13.94 2.80 -4.03
N PHE A 121 -13.66 3.10 -2.75
CA PHE A 121 -13.70 2.12 -1.66
C PHE A 121 -14.84 2.36 -0.66
N GLN A 122 -15.81 3.20 -1.00
CA GLN A 122 -16.89 3.56 -0.10
C GLN A 122 -17.78 2.35 0.24
N GLY A 123 -18.05 2.15 1.52
CA GLY A 123 -18.93 1.07 2.00
C GLY A 123 -18.28 -0.31 2.10
N LEU A 124 -16.98 -0.46 1.83
CA LEU A 124 -16.22 -1.71 2.02
C LEU A 124 -15.90 -1.96 3.50
N VAL A 125 -16.94 -2.00 4.34
CA VAL A 125 -16.85 -1.99 5.80
C VAL A 125 -16.19 -3.23 6.42
N LYS A 126 -16.07 -4.34 5.67
CA LYS A 126 -15.34 -5.55 6.09
C LYS A 126 -13.94 -5.68 5.51
N LEU A 127 -13.46 -4.70 4.73
CA LEU A 127 -12.17 -4.82 4.07
C LEU A 127 -11.04 -4.88 5.10
N HIS A 128 -10.29 -5.99 5.10
CA HIS A 128 -9.17 -6.26 6.01
C HIS A 128 -7.82 -6.02 5.33
N ALA A 129 -7.71 -6.28 4.02
CA ALA A 129 -6.50 -6.06 3.23
C ALA A 129 -6.81 -5.34 1.91
N LEU A 130 -6.10 -4.23 1.68
CA LEU A 130 -6.17 -3.43 0.45
C LEU A 130 -4.78 -3.28 -0.14
N TYR A 131 -4.61 -3.78 -1.37
CA TYR A 131 -3.33 -3.70 -2.08
C TYR A 131 -3.42 -2.75 -3.27
N LEU A 132 -2.58 -1.71 -3.23
CA LEU A 132 -2.44 -0.65 -4.23
C LEU A 132 -0.96 -0.41 -4.59
N TYR A 133 -0.10 -1.41 -4.36
CA TYR A 133 1.32 -1.33 -4.67
C TYR A 133 1.55 -1.27 -6.19
N LYS A 134 2.55 -0.51 -6.66
CA LYS A 134 2.92 -0.45 -8.09
C LYS A 134 1.80 0.01 -9.05
N CYS A 135 0.76 0.67 -8.55
CA CYS A 135 -0.33 1.23 -9.36
C CYS A 135 0.02 2.55 -10.08
N GLY A 136 1.22 3.08 -9.83
CA GLY A 136 1.73 4.32 -10.40
C GLY A 136 1.07 5.59 -9.85
N LEU A 137 0.37 5.51 -8.72
CA LEU A 137 -0.41 6.59 -8.10
C LEU A 137 0.48 7.80 -7.76
N SER A 138 0.11 9.00 -8.22
CA SER A 138 0.85 10.24 -7.90
C SER A 138 0.31 10.97 -6.65
N SER A 139 -0.95 10.73 -6.31
CA SER A 139 -1.65 11.34 -5.19
C SER A 139 -2.78 10.43 -4.74
N LEU A 140 -3.29 10.68 -3.53
CA LEU A 140 -4.47 10.02 -2.98
C LEU A 140 -5.57 11.06 -2.75
N PRO A 141 -6.82 10.81 -3.20
CA PRO A 141 -7.94 11.70 -2.91
C PRO A 141 -8.22 11.83 -1.42
N SER A 142 -8.74 12.98 -1.00
CA SER A 142 -9.24 13.18 0.36
C SER A 142 -10.40 12.22 0.62
N GLY A 143 -10.36 11.48 1.74
CA GLY A 143 -11.43 10.55 2.12
C GLY A 143 -11.43 9.19 1.40
N ILE A 144 -10.43 8.88 0.56
CA ILE A 144 -10.33 7.60 -0.17
C ILE A 144 -10.40 6.34 0.72
N PHE A 145 -10.03 6.46 1.99
CA PHE A 145 -10.08 5.37 2.98
C PHE A 145 -11.17 5.56 4.05
N GLY A 146 -12.13 6.46 3.81
CA GLY A 146 -13.21 6.78 4.74
C GLY A 146 -14.10 5.57 5.05
N GLY A 147 -14.39 5.35 6.32
CA GLY A 147 -15.23 4.24 6.79
C GLY A 147 -14.59 2.84 6.74
N LEU A 148 -13.32 2.69 6.31
CA LEU A 148 -12.61 1.39 6.25
C LEU A 148 -12.10 0.93 7.62
N HIS A 149 -12.98 0.94 8.64
CA HIS A 149 -12.63 0.75 10.04
C HIS A 149 -12.02 -0.64 10.38
N ASN A 150 -12.26 -1.65 9.55
CA ASN A 150 -11.72 -3.01 9.73
C ASN A 150 -10.40 -3.27 8.98
N LEU A 151 -9.88 -2.28 8.25
CA LEU A 151 -8.66 -2.45 7.46
C LEU A 151 -7.45 -2.67 8.38
N GLN A 152 -6.73 -3.76 8.16
CA GLN A 152 -5.54 -4.16 8.93
C GLN A 152 -4.24 -3.97 8.14
N TYR A 153 -4.31 -4.16 6.81
CA TYR A 153 -3.15 -4.09 5.90
C TYR A 153 -3.43 -3.13 4.74
N LEU A 154 -2.57 -2.11 4.60
CA LEU A 154 -2.63 -1.16 3.49
C LEU A 154 -1.27 -1.08 2.79
N TYR A 155 -1.24 -1.55 1.53
CA TYR A 155 -0.05 -1.59 0.69
C TYR A 155 -0.09 -0.48 -0.35
N LEU A 156 0.74 0.56 -0.16
CA LEU A 156 0.87 1.71 -1.05
C LEU A 156 2.30 1.87 -1.60
N GLN A 157 3.17 0.88 -1.40
CA GLN A 157 4.57 0.94 -1.81
C GLN A 157 4.77 0.98 -3.33
N ASP A 158 5.95 1.44 -3.76
CA ASP A 158 6.37 1.51 -5.17
C ASP A 158 5.39 2.30 -6.07
N ASN A 159 4.81 3.37 -5.52
CA ASN A 159 4.00 4.35 -6.26
C ASN A 159 4.80 5.66 -6.46
N HIS A 160 4.13 6.71 -6.92
CA HIS A 160 4.72 8.03 -7.15
C HIS A 160 4.16 9.09 -6.18
N ILE A 161 3.67 8.68 -5.00
CA ILE A 161 2.96 9.57 -4.08
C ILE A 161 3.95 10.61 -3.53
N GLU A 162 3.67 11.89 -3.81
CA GLU A 162 4.52 13.03 -3.41
C GLU A 162 4.10 13.65 -2.07
N PHE A 163 2.81 13.56 -1.71
CA PHE A 163 2.30 14.07 -0.45
C PHE A 163 1.18 13.18 0.13
N LEU A 164 1.05 13.20 1.45
CA LEU A 164 -0.09 12.65 2.18
C LEU A 164 -0.81 13.80 2.87
N GLN A 165 -2.13 13.84 2.76
CA GLN A 165 -2.93 14.85 3.45
C GLN A 165 -3.01 14.54 4.95
N ASP A 166 -3.23 15.56 5.78
CA ASP A 166 -3.59 15.37 7.18
C ASP A 166 -4.93 14.59 7.26
N ASP A 167 -5.09 13.77 8.31
CA ASP A 167 -6.29 12.97 8.57
C ASP A 167 -6.64 11.92 7.48
N ILE A 168 -5.79 11.67 6.46
CA ILE A 168 -6.06 10.73 5.35
C ILE A 168 -6.30 9.27 5.80
N PHE A 169 -5.77 8.88 6.96
CA PHE A 169 -5.93 7.55 7.55
C PHE A 169 -6.80 7.55 8.84
N VAL A 170 -7.53 8.64 9.13
CA VAL A 170 -8.16 8.87 10.44
C VAL A 170 -9.15 7.77 10.86
N ASP A 171 -9.86 7.18 9.91
CA ASP A 171 -10.86 6.12 10.13
C ASP A 171 -10.24 4.72 10.26
N LEU A 172 -8.96 4.55 9.95
CA LEU A 172 -8.25 3.27 9.88
C LEU A 172 -7.80 2.77 11.26
N VAL A 173 -8.74 2.78 12.21
CA VAL A 173 -8.49 2.51 13.65
C VAL A 173 -7.91 1.13 13.93
N ASN A 174 -8.18 0.13 13.08
CA ASN A 174 -7.66 -1.24 13.21
C ASN A 174 -6.41 -1.52 12.35
N LEU A 175 -5.85 -0.50 11.67
CA LEU A 175 -4.71 -0.70 10.78
C LEU A 175 -3.47 -1.10 11.58
N SER A 176 -2.89 -2.23 11.20
CA SER A 176 -1.70 -2.80 11.83
C SER A 176 -0.45 -2.59 10.97
N HIS A 177 -0.59 -2.62 9.64
CA HIS A 177 0.54 -2.51 8.72
C HIS A 177 0.29 -1.46 7.63
N LEU A 178 1.18 -0.46 7.55
CA LEU A 178 1.17 0.58 6.53
C LEU A 178 2.50 0.60 5.77
N PHE A 179 2.43 0.28 4.47
CA PHE A 179 3.57 0.22 3.58
C PHE A 179 3.54 1.42 2.61
N LEU A 180 4.47 2.36 2.78
CA LEU A 180 4.60 3.60 1.99
C LEU A 180 5.99 3.73 1.33
N HIS A 181 6.81 2.69 1.39
CA HIS A 181 8.18 2.71 0.86
C HIS A 181 8.21 2.78 -0.68
N GLY A 182 9.34 3.23 -1.25
CA GLY A 182 9.45 3.35 -2.71
C GLY A 182 8.55 4.43 -3.33
N ASN A 183 8.17 5.46 -2.56
CA ASN A 183 7.38 6.61 -3.01
C ASN A 183 8.25 7.88 -3.10
N LYS A 184 7.63 9.05 -3.27
CA LYS A 184 8.30 10.35 -3.38
C LYS A 184 7.94 11.30 -2.24
N LEU A 185 7.53 10.78 -1.08
CA LEU A 185 7.13 11.60 0.05
C LEU A 185 8.31 12.47 0.51
N TRP A 186 8.11 13.78 0.61
CA TRP A 186 9.15 14.74 1.01
C TRP A 186 8.98 15.27 2.44
N SER A 187 7.78 15.17 3.02
CA SER A 187 7.47 15.61 4.38
C SER A 187 6.41 14.77 5.09
N LEU A 188 6.38 14.84 6.42
CA LEU A 188 5.33 14.28 7.28
C LEU A 188 4.80 15.36 8.22
N HIS A 189 3.50 15.65 8.13
CA HIS A 189 2.82 16.69 8.91
C HIS A 189 2.37 16.18 10.29
N GLN A 190 1.71 17.03 11.09
CA GLN A 190 1.28 16.65 12.43
C GLN A 190 0.24 15.52 12.43
N ASN A 191 -0.73 15.56 11.52
CA ASN A 191 -1.89 14.69 11.54
C ASN A 191 -1.88 13.67 10.38
N THR A 192 -0.77 13.54 9.64
CA THR A 192 -0.60 12.55 8.55
C THR A 192 -0.89 11.12 9.00
N PHE A 193 -0.56 10.76 10.25
CA PHE A 193 -0.78 9.43 10.84
C PHE A 193 -1.74 9.44 12.04
N ARG A 194 -2.59 10.47 12.16
CA ARG A 194 -3.58 10.55 13.23
C ARG A 194 -4.60 9.41 13.12
N GLY A 195 -5.07 8.91 14.25
CA GLY A 195 -6.06 7.81 14.32
C GLY A 195 -5.47 6.40 14.22
N LEU A 196 -4.21 6.25 13.80
CA LEU A 196 -3.51 4.96 13.63
C LEU A 196 -3.04 4.34 14.97
N ILE A 197 -3.95 4.24 15.93
CA ILE A 197 -3.70 3.81 17.32
C ILE A 197 -3.25 2.34 17.47
N ASN A 198 -3.54 1.50 16.47
CA ASN A 198 -3.23 0.07 16.46
C ASN A 198 -2.08 -0.33 15.53
N LEU A 199 -1.39 0.64 14.93
CA LEU A 199 -0.33 0.39 13.95
C LEU A 199 0.87 -0.31 14.61
N ASP A 200 1.27 -1.48 14.08
CA ASP A 200 2.46 -2.25 14.45
C ASP A 200 3.67 -1.84 13.59
N ARG A 201 3.46 -1.67 12.27
CA ARG A 201 4.54 -1.44 11.29
C ARG A 201 4.25 -0.27 10.38
N LEU A 202 5.22 0.64 10.29
CA LEU A 202 5.22 1.80 9.42
C LEU A 202 6.51 1.82 8.59
N LEU A 203 6.39 1.47 7.31
CA LEU A 203 7.53 1.38 6.40
C LEU A 203 7.51 2.54 5.40
N ILE A 204 8.34 3.57 5.62
CA ILE A 204 8.46 4.78 4.78
C ILE A 204 9.92 4.97 4.30
N HIS A 205 10.66 3.88 4.20
CA HIS A 205 12.01 3.88 3.64
C HIS A 205 11.99 4.12 2.12
N GLN A 206 13.13 4.44 1.50
CA GLN A 206 13.21 4.70 0.05
C GLN A 206 12.17 5.75 -0.40
N ASN A 207 12.17 6.88 0.29
CA ASN A 207 11.37 8.07 -0.03
C ASN A 207 12.32 9.28 -0.12
N GLN A 208 11.78 10.50 -0.14
CA GLN A 208 12.55 11.74 -0.25
C GLN A 208 12.38 12.64 0.99
N LEU A 209 12.07 12.04 2.15
CA LEU A 209 11.70 12.78 3.36
C LEU A 209 12.85 13.68 3.82
N GLN A 210 12.59 14.98 3.87
CA GLN A 210 13.51 16.01 4.38
C GLN A 210 13.06 16.55 5.74
N TRP A 211 11.76 16.47 6.05
CA TRP A 211 11.18 17.04 7.26
C TRP A 211 10.09 16.15 7.87
N ILE A 212 10.13 15.99 9.19
CA ILE A 212 9.12 15.26 9.97
C ILE A 212 8.68 16.15 11.12
N HIS A 213 7.39 16.45 11.21
CA HIS A 213 6.86 17.25 12.30
C HIS A 213 7.10 16.56 13.65
N ARG A 214 7.45 17.34 14.69
CA ARG A 214 7.71 16.85 16.07
C ARG A 214 6.58 16.04 16.72
N ARG A 215 5.37 16.07 16.15
CA ARG A 215 4.20 15.31 16.59
C ARG A 215 3.63 14.37 15.51
N ALA A 216 4.35 14.12 14.40
CA ALA A 216 3.85 13.27 13.31
C ALA A 216 3.47 11.84 13.76
N PHE A 217 4.07 11.36 14.85
CA PHE A 217 3.85 10.02 15.39
C PHE A 217 3.05 9.97 16.71
N HIS A 218 2.31 11.04 17.07
CA HIS A 218 1.71 11.20 18.40
C HIS A 218 0.69 10.11 18.82
N ASP A 219 0.00 9.52 17.85
CA ASP A 219 -0.98 8.44 18.08
C ASP A 219 -0.39 7.02 17.98
N LEU A 220 0.85 6.87 17.47
CA LEU A 220 1.46 5.59 17.10
C LEU A 220 2.01 4.78 18.30
N ARG A 221 1.21 4.67 19.36
CA ARG A 221 1.63 4.13 20.67
C ARG A 221 1.94 2.63 20.65
N ARG A 222 1.37 1.90 19.69
CA ARG A 222 1.54 0.44 19.51
C ARG A 222 2.61 0.06 18.47
N LEU A 223 3.29 1.04 17.87
CA LEU A 223 4.24 0.82 16.78
C LEU A 223 5.51 0.13 17.27
N THR A 224 5.76 -1.09 16.81
CA THR A 224 7.00 -1.84 17.09
C THR A 224 8.08 -1.58 16.04
N THR A 225 7.69 -1.29 14.79
CA THR A 225 8.62 -1.24 13.65
C THR A 225 8.47 0.05 12.85
N LEU A 226 9.52 0.88 12.83
CA LEU A 226 9.60 2.12 12.06
C LEU A 226 10.82 2.13 11.14
N PHE A 227 10.59 2.09 9.83
CA PHE A 227 11.67 2.19 8.82
C PHE A 227 11.62 3.54 8.10
N LEU A 228 12.65 4.35 8.31
CA LEU A 228 12.89 5.67 7.69
C LEU A 228 14.21 5.71 6.90
N PHE A 229 14.87 4.55 6.72
CA PHE A 229 16.15 4.46 6.01
C PHE A 229 16.05 4.84 4.53
N ASN A 230 17.16 5.24 3.90
CA ASN A 230 17.19 5.71 2.51
C ASN A 230 16.16 6.82 2.26
N ASN A 231 16.34 7.94 2.96
CA ASN A 231 15.58 9.19 2.83
C ASN A 231 16.56 10.38 2.79
N SER A 232 16.07 11.61 2.89
CA SER A 232 16.86 12.85 2.84
C SER A 232 16.87 13.60 4.19
N LEU A 233 16.72 12.88 5.30
CA LEU A 233 16.65 13.47 6.64
C LEU A 233 18.03 13.92 7.11
N SER A 234 18.21 15.23 7.31
CA SER A 234 19.39 15.78 7.99
C SER A 234 19.20 15.86 9.51
N GLU A 235 17.95 15.92 9.99
CA GLU A 235 17.61 16.02 11.40
C GLU A 235 16.31 15.24 11.72
N LEU A 236 16.21 14.76 12.96
CA LEU A 236 15.00 14.16 13.52
C LEU A 236 14.99 14.46 15.02
N GLN A 237 13.90 15.00 15.55
CA GLN A 237 13.83 15.37 16.97
C GLN A 237 13.52 14.14 17.83
N GLY A 238 14.25 13.95 18.94
CA GLY A 238 14.02 12.85 19.88
C GLY A 238 12.59 12.81 20.43
N ASP A 239 11.98 13.98 20.64
CA ASP A 239 10.59 14.13 21.09
C ASP A 239 9.57 13.49 20.13
N CYS A 240 9.86 13.48 18.82
CA CYS A 240 8.99 12.84 17.82
C CYS A 240 8.92 11.31 18.03
N LEU A 241 10.03 10.72 18.50
CA LEU A 241 10.13 9.29 18.82
C LEU A 241 9.70 8.97 20.27
N ALA A 242 9.60 9.96 21.16
CA ALA A 242 9.21 9.76 22.56
C ALA A 242 7.76 9.25 22.73
N HIS A 243 6.91 9.43 21.72
CA HIS A 243 5.55 8.89 21.69
C HIS A 243 5.48 7.38 21.35
N LEU A 244 6.54 6.81 20.79
CA LEU A 244 6.61 5.43 20.29
C LEU A 244 6.94 4.43 21.42
N GLY A 245 6.06 4.34 22.42
CA GLY A 245 6.30 3.58 23.65
C GLY A 245 6.51 2.07 23.49
N ALA A 246 6.06 1.49 22.37
CA ALA A 246 6.20 0.07 22.03
C ALA A 246 7.32 -0.25 21.02
N LEU A 247 8.16 0.73 20.67
CA LEU A 247 9.10 0.57 19.55
C LEU A 247 10.23 -0.44 19.86
N GLU A 248 10.40 -1.40 18.95
CA GLU A 248 11.42 -2.46 19.04
C GLU A 248 12.47 -2.34 17.93
N PHE A 249 12.09 -1.91 16.73
CA PHE A 249 12.95 -1.87 15.54
C PHE A 249 12.89 -0.52 14.84
N LEU A 250 14.03 0.17 14.81
CA LEU A 250 14.19 1.49 14.18
C LEU A 250 15.29 1.46 13.11
N ARG A 251 14.97 1.89 11.88
CA ARG A 251 15.96 1.99 10.78
C ARG A 251 16.05 3.42 10.27
N LEU A 252 17.25 4.00 10.38
CA LEU A 252 17.60 5.40 10.09
C LEU A 252 18.80 5.54 9.13
N ASN A 253 19.48 4.44 8.77
CA ASN A 253 20.65 4.46 7.88
C ASN A 253 20.35 5.05 6.49
N GLY A 254 21.37 5.49 5.75
CA GLY A 254 21.16 6.07 4.42
C GLY A 254 20.36 7.38 4.45
N ASN A 255 20.67 8.25 5.40
CA ASN A 255 20.13 9.61 5.53
C ASN A 255 21.32 10.55 5.80
N PRO A 256 21.32 11.78 5.27
CA PRO A 256 22.44 12.73 5.38
C PRO A 256 22.47 13.45 6.75
N TRP A 257 22.62 12.70 7.84
CA TRP A 257 22.48 13.21 9.21
C TRP A 257 23.50 14.33 9.54
N SER A 258 23.01 15.48 10.02
CA SER A 258 23.85 16.51 10.64
C SER A 258 24.01 16.23 12.12
N CYS A 259 25.20 15.78 12.52
CA CYS A 259 25.61 15.54 13.90
C CYS A 259 26.12 16.81 14.59
N ASP A 260 25.43 17.92 14.36
CA ASP A 260 25.60 19.17 15.11
C ASP A 260 24.65 19.22 16.33
N CYS A 261 24.43 20.41 16.88
CA CYS A 261 23.55 20.64 18.02
C CYS A 261 22.11 20.13 17.87
N LYS A 262 21.58 20.02 16.64
CA LYS A 262 20.23 19.51 16.37
C LYS A 262 20.12 18.01 16.65
N ALA A 263 21.17 17.25 16.35
CA ALA A 263 21.22 15.81 16.61
C ALA A 263 21.24 15.46 18.10
N ARG A 264 21.53 16.41 19.01
CA ARG A 264 21.57 16.17 20.45
C ARG A 264 20.30 15.49 20.98
N SER A 265 19.12 15.93 20.56
CA SER A 265 17.84 15.32 21.01
C SER A 265 17.69 13.87 20.57
N LEU A 266 18.08 13.56 19.33
CA LEU A 266 18.10 12.19 18.79
C LEU A 266 19.15 11.33 19.48
N TRP A 267 20.33 11.89 19.73
CA TRP A 267 21.43 11.24 20.46
C TRP A 267 21.02 10.86 21.89
N GLU A 268 20.42 11.79 22.64
CA GLU A 268 19.90 11.54 23.99
C GLU A 268 18.80 10.47 24.00
N TRP A 269 17.93 10.45 22.99
CA TRP A 269 16.88 9.44 22.84
C TRP A 269 17.46 8.06 22.49
N LEU A 270 18.37 7.99 21.50
CA LEU A 270 19.01 6.74 21.06
C LEU A 270 19.82 6.06 22.18
N HIS A 271 20.41 6.82 23.10
CA HIS A 271 21.12 6.28 24.27
C HIS A 271 20.18 5.69 25.33
N ARG A 272 18.90 6.08 25.34
CA ARG A 272 17.87 5.53 26.25
C ARG A 272 17.06 4.41 25.61
N PHE A 273 17.05 4.33 24.27
CA PHE A 273 16.30 3.34 23.52
C PHE A 273 16.84 1.92 23.75
N ARG A 274 15.96 1.00 24.13
CA ARG A 274 16.30 -0.40 24.43
C ARG A 274 16.08 -1.37 23.26
N GLY A 275 15.47 -0.91 22.17
CA GLY A 275 15.26 -1.70 20.96
C GLY A 275 16.47 -1.73 20.03
N SER A 276 16.31 -2.38 18.88
CA SER A 276 17.32 -2.48 17.83
C SER A 276 17.27 -1.26 16.90
N SER A 277 18.35 -0.48 16.86
CA SER A 277 18.54 0.63 15.91
C SER A 277 19.61 0.32 14.85
N SER A 278 19.40 0.76 13.60
CA SER A 278 20.48 0.80 12.60
C SER A 278 21.62 1.74 13.02
N SER A 279 22.72 1.74 12.28
CA SER A 279 23.67 2.85 12.34
C SER A 279 23.01 4.18 11.94
N VAL A 280 23.53 5.27 12.50
CA VAL A 280 23.13 6.66 12.21
C VAL A 280 24.42 7.40 11.85
N ILE A 281 24.89 7.23 10.62
CA ILE A 281 26.17 7.78 10.17
C ILE A 281 26.03 9.28 9.91
N CYS A 282 26.91 10.06 10.52
CA CYS A 282 27.00 11.50 10.34
C CYS A 282 27.54 11.83 8.94
N GLU A 283 26.82 12.65 8.18
CA GLU A 283 27.28 13.25 6.92
C GLU A 283 27.95 14.61 7.17
N SER A 284 27.50 15.32 8.20
CA SER A 284 28.05 16.62 8.60
C SER A 284 28.06 16.78 10.13
N PRO A 285 28.83 17.73 10.70
CA PRO A 285 29.89 18.50 10.05
C PRO A 285 31.11 17.62 9.72
N GLU A 286 32.06 18.12 8.94
CA GLU A 286 33.23 17.38 8.43
C GLU A 286 34.03 16.65 9.54
N GLN A 287 34.13 17.25 10.74
CA GLN A 287 34.85 16.67 11.88
C GLN A 287 34.15 15.43 12.47
N MET A 288 32.86 15.22 12.15
CA MET A 288 32.05 14.07 12.56
C MET A 288 31.72 13.12 11.42
N HIS A 289 31.98 13.50 10.16
CA HIS A 289 31.66 12.70 8.97
C HIS A 289 32.15 11.25 9.10
N GLY A 290 31.26 10.30 8.79
CA GLY A 290 31.54 8.86 8.85
C GLY A 290 31.46 8.21 10.24
N LYS A 291 31.33 8.99 11.33
CA LYS A 291 31.07 8.44 12.68
C LYS A 291 29.60 8.05 12.82
N ASP A 292 29.30 7.04 13.64
CA ASP A 292 27.92 6.77 14.08
C ASP A 292 27.58 7.73 15.23
N LEU A 293 26.44 8.43 15.13
CA LEU A 293 25.91 9.31 16.16
C LEU A 293 25.93 8.64 17.55
N LYS A 294 25.63 7.34 17.62
CA LYS A 294 25.58 6.57 18.88
C LYS A 294 26.95 6.40 19.57
N VAL A 295 28.06 6.75 18.90
CA VAL A 295 29.42 6.70 19.45
C VAL A 295 29.91 8.08 19.93
N LEU A 296 29.22 9.16 19.54
CA LEU A 296 29.51 10.51 20.03
C LEU A 296 29.18 10.64 21.52
N ARG A 297 29.80 11.60 22.19
CA ARG A 297 29.67 11.86 23.63
C ARG A 297 28.88 13.14 23.89
N ALA A 298 28.43 13.32 25.13
CA ALA A 298 27.84 14.59 25.58
C ALA A 298 28.81 15.78 25.39
N GLU A 299 30.12 15.53 25.44
CA GLU A 299 31.18 16.51 25.12
C GLU A 299 31.00 17.17 23.75
N ASP A 300 30.66 16.37 22.74
CA ASP A 300 30.59 16.79 21.34
C ASP A 300 29.46 17.81 21.09
N PHE A 301 28.49 17.88 22.03
CA PHE A 301 27.36 18.81 22.02
C PHE A 301 27.45 19.93 23.08
N ARG A 302 28.62 20.14 23.71
CA ARG A 302 28.76 21.15 24.80
C ARG A 302 28.57 22.60 24.35
N ASN A 303 28.97 22.94 23.12
CA ASN A 303 28.86 24.30 22.58
C ASN A 303 27.44 24.64 22.09
N CYS A 304 26.50 23.74 22.29
CA CYS A 304 25.11 23.93 21.95
C CYS A 304 24.42 24.74 23.05
N SER A 305 24.54 26.07 22.95
CA SER A 305 23.68 27.02 23.67
C SER A 305 22.24 26.52 23.53
N GLY A 306 21.62 26.19 24.66
CA GLY A 306 20.32 25.55 24.66
C GLY A 306 19.32 26.37 23.87
N SER A 307 18.75 25.78 22.82
CA SER A 307 17.46 26.25 22.31
C SER A 307 16.43 25.91 23.38
N GLU A 308 16.34 26.77 24.40
CA GLU A 308 15.13 26.86 25.20
C GLU A 308 14.01 27.17 24.22
N SER A 309 13.22 26.13 23.94
CA SER A 309 11.94 26.29 23.27
C SER A 309 11.16 27.34 24.07
N LEU A 310 10.66 28.37 23.38
CA LEU A 310 9.96 29.54 23.95
C LEU A 310 8.57 29.18 24.52
N HIS A 311 8.51 28.14 25.36
CA HIS A 311 7.31 27.51 25.91
C HIS A 311 7.52 27.11 27.39
N GLN A 312 8.18 27.97 28.16
CA GLN A 312 7.96 28.01 29.60
C GLN A 312 6.89 29.08 29.91
N MET A 313 5.65 28.82 29.50
CA MET A 313 4.51 29.58 30.03
C MET A 313 4.39 29.27 31.51
N LYS A 314 4.73 30.26 32.35
CA LYS A 314 4.62 30.18 33.81
C LYS A 314 3.17 29.90 34.20
N THR A 315 2.85 28.65 34.53
CA THR A 315 1.67 28.33 35.32
C THR A 315 1.88 28.81 36.74
N HIS A 316 1.55 30.08 37.00
CA HIS A 316 1.43 30.59 38.35
C HIS A 316 0.26 29.90 39.05
N THR A 317 0.59 28.84 39.81
CA THR A 317 -0.30 28.29 40.84
C THR A 317 -0.58 29.37 41.88
N PHE A 318 -1.81 29.89 41.89
CA PHE A 318 -2.38 30.54 43.06
C PHE A 318 -3.37 29.59 43.71
N SER A 319 -3.00 29.05 44.87
CA SER A 319 -3.90 28.40 45.80
C SER A 319 -3.48 28.74 47.22
N THR A 320 -4.20 29.68 47.82
CA THR A 320 -4.50 29.71 49.25
C THR A 320 -5.82 30.46 49.40
N ALA A 321 -6.79 29.84 50.06
CA ALA A 321 -8.04 30.49 50.40
C ALA A 321 -7.85 31.45 51.58
N ASP A 322 -8.61 32.54 51.61
CA ASP A 322 -9.15 33.02 52.88
C ASP A 322 -10.54 33.65 52.71
N ARG A 323 -11.31 33.69 53.80
CA ARG A 323 -12.72 34.13 53.84
C ARG A 323 -12.82 35.59 54.28
N GLY A 324 -13.70 36.36 53.63
CA GLY A 324 -14.12 37.68 54.10
C GLY A 324 -15.45 38.08 53.48
N ALA A 325 -16.48 38.34 54.29
CA ALA A 325 -17.84 38.56 53.82
C ALA A 325 -18.20 40.06 53.70
N SER A 326 -19.26 40.34 52.92
CA SER A 326 -20.43 41.18 53.31
C SER A 326 -20.84 42.29 52.32
N LYS A 327 -22.06 42.16 51.74
CA LYS A 327 -23.09 43.20 51.48
C LYS A 327 -22.73 44.40 50.55
N THR A 328 -23.60 45.06 49.77
CA THR A 328 -25.06 44.96 49.47
C THR A 328 -25.37 45.75 48.16
N HIS A 329 -26.64 45.73 47.71
CA HIS A 329 -27.30 46.66 46.77
C HIS A 329 -27.42 46.33 45.26
N HIS A 330 -28.56 45.74 44.93
CA HIS A 330 -29.45 46.14 43.82
C HIS A 330 -30.09 47.53 44.12
N PRO A 331 -30.73 48.26 43.16
CA PRO A 331 -31.54 47.70 42.05
C PRO A 331 -31.66 48.44 40.69
N HIS A 332 -32.37 47.78 39.76
CA HIS A 332 -33.21 48.26 38.64
C HIS A 332 -32.81 49.48 37.78
N HIS A 333 -32.74 49.29 36.46
CA HIS A 333 -33.88 49.66 35.59
C HIS A 333 -33.88 48.94 34.23
N SER A 334 -35.07 48.82 33.64
CA SER A 334 -35.30 48.29 32.29
C SER A 334 -36.03 49.32 31.41
N SER A 335 -35.85 49.22 30.09
CA SER A 335 -36.83 49.69 29.10
C SER A 335 -36.69 48.94 27.77
N LYS A 336 -37.84 48.65 27.15
CA LYS A 336 -38.02 48.08 25.80
C LYS A 336 -38.85 49.08 25.00
N GLU A 337 -38.53 49.27 23.73
CA GLU A 337 -39.49 49.53 22.62
C GLU A 337 -38.74 49.30 21.29
N LYS A 338 -39.17 48.53 20.26
CA LYS A 338 -40.43 48.25 19.53
C LYS A 338 -40.74 49.19 18.35
N GLY A 339 -40.80 48.61 17.13
CA GLY A 339 -41.32 49.17 15.87
C GLY A 339 -40.71 48.45 14.66
N LYS A 340 -41.31 47.37 14.14
CA LYS A 340 -42.31 47.29 13.02
C LYS A 340 -41.75 47.68 11.63
N GLU A 341 -41.58 46.70 10.73
CA GLU A 341 -42.45 46.37 9.55
C GLU A 341 -42.27 47.32 8.34
N ARG A 342 -42.30 46.94 7.04
CA ARG A 342 -42.46 45.66 6.29
C ARG A 342 -42.13 45.91 4.78
N GLY A 343 -41.67 44.89 4.05
CA GLY A 343 -41.74 44.78 2.57
C GLY A 343 -40.79 45.71 1.76
N ALA A 344 -40.53 45.46 0.46
CA ALA A 344 -40.82 44.30 -0.38
C ALA A 344 -39.82 44.18 -1.56
N GLU A 345 -39.40 42.95 -1.84
CA GLU A 345 -39.25 42.27 -3.15
C GLU A 345 -38.65 42.91 -4.44
N ASN A 346 -37.80 42.08 -5.07
CA ASN A 346 -37.67 41.76 -6.51
C ASN A 346 -36.78 42.58 -7.49
N SER A 347 -35.74 41.87 -7.97
CA SER A 347 -35.44 41.57 -9.40
C SER A 347 -34.29 42.25 -10.19
N LEU A 348 -33.30 41.39 -10.50
CA LEU A 348 -32.73 41.07 -11.85
C LEU A 348 -31.66 41.93 -12.56
N HIS A 349 -30.80 41.17 -13.28
CA HIS A 349 -29.72 41.53 -14.25
C HIS A 349 -28.48 42.24 -13.65
N GLY A 350 -27.23 41.93 -14.00
CA GLY A 350 -26.60 41.67 -15.32
C GLY A 350 -25.75 42.91 -15.67
N SER A 351 -24.45 42.90 -16.00
CA SER A 351 -23.68 42.09 -16.98
C SER A 351 -22.15 42.32 -16.85
N GLN A 352 -21.31 41.64 -17.66
CA GLN A 352 -19.87 41.93 -17.87
C GLN A 352 -19.65 43.18 -18.78
N PRO A 353 -18.46 43.83 -18.82
CA PRO A 353 -17.38 43.47 -19.78
C PRO A 353 -15.91 43.71 -19.32
N VAL A 354 -14.93 43.50 -20.23
CA VAL A 354 -13.46 43.48 -20.00
C VAL A 354 -12.73 44.68 -20.75
N PRO A 355 -11.41 44.71 -21.05
CA PRO A 355 -10.40 45.69 -20.56
C PRO A 355 -9.89 46.76 -21.57
N PRO A 356 -8.88 47.59 -21.18
CA PRO A 356 -7.55 47.58 -21.86
C PRO A 356 -6.33 47.90 -20.92
N GLY A 357 -5.04 47.86 -21.32
CA GLY A 357 -4.41 47.25 -22.51
C GLY A 357 -3.21 48.01 -23.19
N SER A 358 -2.00 48.09 -22.60
CA SER A 358 -0.81 48.72 -23.28
C SER A 358 0.61 48.19 -22.90
N ARG A 359 1.58 48.39 -23.83
CA ARG A 359 3.02 47.97 -23.88
C ARG A 359 3.86 49.14 -24.50
N PRO A 360 5.23 49.17 -24.58
CA PRO A 360 6.22 48.08 -24.87
C PRO A 360 7.48 48.13 -23.93
N GLY A 361 8.75 47.72 -24.22
CA GLY A 361 9.44 47.22 -25.43
C GLY A 361 10.96 46.91 -25.23
N TYR A 362 11.68 46.54 -26.31
CA TYR A 362 13.16 46.30 -26.46
C TYR A 362 13.84 45.14 -25.67
N ARG A 363 14.84 44.39 -26.19
CA ARG A 363 15.10 43.79 -27.53
C ARG A 363 16.09 42.59 -27.38
N LYS A 364 16.05 41.66 -28.35
CA LYS A 364 16.88 40.42 -28.54
C LYS A 364 18.31 40.72 -29.10
N PRO A 365 19.26 39.76 -29.38
CA PRO A 365 19.18 38.29 -29.64
C PRO A 365 20.31 37.40 -29.02
N GLY A 366 20.43 36.08 -29.24
CA GLY A 366 19.53 35.04 -29.79
C GLY A 366 20.22 33.88 -30.54
N LYS A 367 19.61 32.66 -30.50
CA LYS A 367 19.79 31.47 -31.40
C LYS A 367 21.12 30.67 -31.31
N ASN A 368 21.22 29.37 -31.64
CA ASN A 368 20.26 28.25 -31.84
C ASN A 368 21.03 26.90 -31.80
N CYS A 369 20.31 25.77 -31.63
CA CYS A 369 20.83 24.39 -31.75
C CYS A 369 20.95 23.89 -33.21
N THR A 370 21.79 22.88 -33.47
CA THR A 370 21.54 21.80 -34.48
C THR A 370 22.45 20.57 -34.29
N SER A 371 22.04 19.42 -34.84
CA SER A 371 22.73 18.10 -34.74
C SER A 371 23.74 17.85 -35.88
N HIS A 372 24.63 16.84 -35.76
CA HIS A 372 24.76 15.72 -36.74
C HIS A 372 25.75 14.60 -36.34
N LYS A 373 25.77 13.51 -37.15
CA LYS A 373 26.31 12.16 -36.89
C LYS A 373 27.85 12.03 -37.01
N GLY A 374 28.39 11.04 -36.27
CA GLY A 374 29.83 10.72 -36.14
C GLY A 374 30.52 9.95 -37.27
N ARG A 375 31.73 9.41 -37.00
CA ARG A 375 32.30 8.20 -37.63
C ARG A 375 33.49 7.61 -36.85
N ASN A 376 33.74 6.32 -37.04
CA ASN A 376 34.80 5.52 -36.41
C ASN A 376 36.25 5.98 -36.70
N ARG A 377 37.18 5.71 -35.78
CA ARG A 377 38.42 4.99 -36.13
C ARG A 377 39.05 4.26 -34.93
N THR A 378 39.79 3.19 -35.25
CA THR A 378 40.30 2.14 -34.37
C THR A 378 41.80 2.29 -34.04
N SER A 379 42.20 1.92 -32.82
CA SER A 379 43.51 1.29 -32.56
C SER A 379 43.54 0.52 -31.22
N LYS A 380 44.43 -0.47 -31.14
CA LYS A 380 44.71 -1.46 -30.06
C LYS A 380 46.18 -1.88 -30.25
N PRO A 381 46.85 -2.63 -29.34
CA PRO A 381 46.83 -2.62 -27.86
C PRO A 381 48.29 -2.75 -27.26
N ILE A 382 48.49 -3.59 -26.23
CA ILE A 382 49.73 -4.14 -25.60
C ILE A 382 50.49 -3.21 -24.59
N PRO A 383 51.24 -3.74 -23.59
CA PRO A 383 50.70 -4.16 -22.27
C PRO A 383 51.47 -3.62 -21.04
N LEU A 384 50.99 -3.91 -19.82
CA LEU A 384 51.81 -4.32 -18.64
C LEU A 384 50.89 -4.78 -17.49
N GLY A 385 51.26 -5.87 -16.79
CA GLY A 385 50.54 -6.39 -15.61
C GLY A 385 51.33 -6.19 -14.30
N PRO A 386 51.15 -7.04 -13.27
CA PRO A 386 49.92 -7.13 -12.48
C PRO A 386 50.17 -7.04 -10.96
N ARG A 387 49.24 -6.44 -10.19
CA ARG A 387 49.07 -6.54 -8.71
C ARG A 387 47.65 -6.05 -8.37
N LYS A 388 46.70 -6.92 -7.99
CA LYS A 388 46.44 -7.61 -6.70
C LYS A 388 45.53 -6.83 -5.74
N ASN A 389 44.34 -7.40 -5.53
CA ASN A 389 43.35 -7.18 -4.46
C ASN A 389 42.75 -5.76 -4.35
N GLY A 390 41.43 -5.52 -4.45
CA GLY A 390 40.29 -6.44 -4.53
C GLY A 390 39.52 -6.48 -3.21
N GLN A 391 38.53 -5.59 -3.09
CA GLN A 391 37.57 -5.56 -1.98
C GLN A 391 36.21 -5.08 -2.55
N GLU A 392 35.45 -6.04 -3.09
CA GLU A 392 34.12 -5.79 -3.65
C GLU A 392 33.09 -5.60 -2.53
N VAL A 393 32.20 -4.62 -2.72
CA VAL A 393 31.03 -4.39 -1.87
C VAL A 393 29.96 -5.41 -2.27
N PRO A 394 29.33 -6.15 -1.34
CA PRO A 394 28.28 -7.08 -1.70
C PRO A 394 26.97 -6.33 -1.97
N ASP A 395 26.58 -6.27 -3.25
CA ASP A 395 25.24 -5.83 -3.66
C ASP A 395 24.16 -6.75 -3.06
N TYR A 396 23.16 -6.14 -2.42
CA TYR A 396 22.02 -6.85 -1.83
C TYR A 396 20.87 -6.93 -2.84
N VAL A 397 20.63 -8.13 -3.36
CA VAL A 397 19.45 -8.45 -4.19
C VAL A 397 18.37 -9.06 -3.29
N PRO A 398 17.17 -8.46 -3.17
CA PRO A 398 16.05 -9.08 -2.46
C PRO A 398 15.39 -10.15 -3.35
N ASP A 399 15.52 -11.42 -2.97
CA ASP A 399 14.77 -12.53 -3.57
C ASP A 399 13.40 -12.65 -2.88
N TYR A 400 12.31 -12.46 -3.63
CA TYR A 400 10.95 -12.52 -3.11
C TYR A 400 10.37 -13.92 -3.29
N GLN A 401 10.42 -14.74 -2.24
CA GLN A 401 9.56 -15.92 -2.13
C GLN A 401 8.80 -15.95 -0.80
N HIS A 402 7.47 -15.92 -0.90
CA HIS A 402 6.55 -16.00 0.22
C HIS A 402 6.59 -17.39 0.88
N LYS A 403 6.96 -17.44 2.16
CA LYS A 403 6.47 -18.40 3.17
C LYS A 403 7.03 -18.04 4.55
N PHE A 404 6.23 -17.34 5.36
CA PHE A 404 6.51 -17.19 6.79
C PHE A 404 5.70 -18.22 7.59
N SER A 405 6.38 -18.95 8.46
CA SER A 405 5.77 -19.78 9.50
C SER A 405 6.65 -19.66 10.74
N PHE A 406 6.02 -19.40 11.89
CA PHE A 406 6.69 -19.17 13.16
C PHE A 406 7.25 -20.49 13.75
N GLY A 407 8.43 -20.43 14.37
CA GLY A 407 9.01 -21.55 15.11
C GLY A 407 10.34 -21.17 15.77
N ALA A 408 10.44 -21.39 17.08
CA ALA A 408 11.53 -20.99 17.97
C ALA A 408 12.97 -21.27 17.46
N MET A 409 13.91 -20.34 17.75
CA MET A 409 15.35 -20.58 17.65
C MET A 409 15.94 -21.12 18.96
N PRO A 410 16.71 -22.23 18.91
CA PRO A 410 17.77 -22.52 19.86
C PRO A 410 19.14 -22.00 19.36
N THR A 411 19.99 -21.62 20.30
CA THR A 411 21.37 -21.19 20.07
C THR A 411 22.30 -22.36 19.70
N LEU A 412 23.23 -22.17 18.75
CA LEU A 412 24.67 -22.54 18.83
C LEU A 412 25.42 -22.40 17.48
N SER A 413 26.74 -22.27 17.56
CA SER A 413 27.64 -21.90 16.43
C SER A 413 28.19 -23.11 15.64
N PRO A 414 28.40 -22.98 14.31
CA PRO A 414 28.87 -24.09 13.48
C PRO A 414 30.40 -24.21 13.42
N LYS A 415 30.94 -25.40 13.71
CA LYS A 415 32.34 -25.77 13.40
C LYS A 415 32.45 -26.33 11.98
N ARG A 416 33.48 -25.89 11.24
CA ARG A 416 33.82 -26.40 9.89
C ARG A 416 34.24 -27.87 9.92
N LYS A 417 33.79 -28.65 8.94
CA LYS A 417 34.57 -29.69 8.22
C LYS A 417 33.87 -29.99 6.89
N GLY A 418 34.61 -29.96 5.79
CA GLY A 418 34.06 -30.20 4.45
C GLY A 418 34.47 -31.55 3.85
N LYS A 419 33.74 -31.98 2.83
CA LYS A 419 34.19 -32.84 1.71
C LYS A 419 33.10 -32.84 0.63
N CYS A 420 33.48 -32.60 -0.62
CA CYS A 420 32.56 -32.65 -1.76
C CYS A 420 32.51 -34.05 -2.38
N THR A 421 31.33 -34.50 -2.83
CA THR A 421 31.15 -35.67 -3.70
C THR A 421 30.23 -35.32 -4.87
N ARG A 422 30.44 -35.97 -6.03
CA ARG A 422 29.81 -35.61 -7.31
C ARG A 422 28.34 -36.04 -7.42
N ARG A 423 27.59 -35.33 -8.26
CA ARG A 423 26.21 -35.65 -8.69
C ARG A 423 26.15 -36.92 -9.54
N THR A 424 25.06 -37.68 -9.39
CA THR A 424 24.57 -38.70 -10.35
C THR A 424 23.12 -38.38 -10.74
N PRO A 425 22.66 -38.73 -11.96
CA PRO A 425 21.34 -38.35 -12.45
C PRO A 425 20.23 -39.26 -11.90
N ILE A 426 19.06 -38.65 -11.63
CA ILE A 426 17.87 -39.35 -11.12
C ILE A 426 17.01 -39.82 -12.30
N ARG A 427 16.65 -41.11 -12.32
CA ARG A 427 15.61 -41.69 -13.20
C ARG A 427 14.24 -41.60 -12.51
N PRO A 428 13.12 -41.46 -13.26
CA PRO A 428 11.79 -41.58 -12.71
C PRO A 428 11.48 -43.03 -12.27
N PRO A 429 10.66 -43.24 -11.22
CA PRO A 429 10.32 -44.57 -10.71
C PRO A 429 9.39 -45.35 -11.65
N SER A 430 9.63 -46.65 -11.77
CA SER A 430 8.83 -47.59 -12.57
C SER A 430 7.58 -48.05 -11.82
N GLY A 431 6.43 -48.06 -12.50
CA GLY A 431 5.15 -48.46 -11.88
C GLY A 431 3.95 -48.56 -12.81
N VAL A 432 4.14 -48.92 -14.08
CA VAL A 432 3.04 -49.16 -15.03
C VAL A 432 3.08 -50.62 -15.47
N GLN A 433 2.07 -51.40 -15.07
CA GLN A 433 1.77 -52.69 -15.70
C GLN A 433 0.77 -52.44 -16.84
N GLN A 434 1.12 -52.86 -18.05
CA GLN A 434 0.18 -52.95 -19.17
C GLN A 434 -0.56 -54.29 -19.16
N ALA A 435 -1.72 -54.29 -19.82
CA ALA A 435 -2.77 -55.30 -19.67
C ALA A 435 -2.40 -56.72 -20.12
N ALA A 436 -2.97 -57.71 -19.42
CA ALA A 436 -3.38 -58.98 -20.01
C ALA A 436 -4.91 -58.95 -20.20
N GLY A 437 -5.39 -59.28 -21.40
CA GLY A 437 -6.81 -59.20 -21.73
C GLY A 437 -7.63 -60.36 -21.15
N CYS A 438 -8.91 -60.13 -20.90
CA CYS A 438 -9.89 -61.19 -20.74
C CYS A 438 -11.14 -60.89 -21.57
N SER A 439 -11.64 -61.89 -22.28
CA SER A 439 -12.73 -61.80 -23.24
C SER A 439 -14.08 -61.58 -22.54
N GLY A 440 -14.59 -60.34 -22.58
CA GLY A 440 -15.87 -59.95 -21.97
C GLY A 440 -16.74 -59.11 -22.89
N LEU A 441 -17.82 -59.73 -23.39
CA LEU A 441 -19.05 -59.08 -23.88
C LEU A 441 -18.95 -58.11 -25.08
N ARG A 442 -18.65 -58.70 -26.25
CA ARG A 442 -19.30 -58.32 -27.53
C ARG A 442 -20.85 -58.32 -27.45
N ALA A 443 -21.44 -58.87 -26.39
CA ALA A 443 -22.88 -58.89 -26.14
C ALA A 443 -23.50 -57.50 -25.91
N SER A 444 -22.72 -56.50 -25.45
CA SER A 444 -23.26 -55.15 -25.19
C SER A 444 -23.67 -54.41 -26.47
N LEU A 445 -22.89 -54.53 -27.55
CA LEU A 445 -23.20 -53.87 -28.83
C LEU A 445 -24.47 -54.41 -29.50
N LEU A 446 -24.76 -55.71 -29.36
CA LEU A 446 -25.97 -56.31 -29.96
C LEU A 446 -27.24 -55.81 -29.30
N VAL A 447 -27.23 -55.60 -27.98
CA VAL A 447 -28.35 -54.97 -27.26
C VAL A 447 -28.50 -53.51 -27.68
N PHE A 448 -27.39 -52.77 -27.81
CA PHE A 448 -27.41 -51.37 -28.23
C PHE A 448 -28.01 -51.17 -29.64
N MET A 449 -27.66 -52.03 -30.60
CA MET A 449 -28.18 -51.96 -31.98
C MET A 449 -29.65 -52.37 -32.08
N MET A 450 -30.12 -53.33 -31.26
CA MET A 450 -31.54 -53.71 -31.19
C MET A 450 -32.41 -52.56 -30.64
N VAL A 451 -31.93 -51.84 -29.61
CA VAL A 451 -32.63 -50.67 -29.07
C VAL A 451 -32.65 -49.52 -30.09
N LEU A 452 -31.55 -49.29 -30.81
CA LEU A 452 -31.49 -48.26 -31.86
C LEU A 452 -32.51 -48.53 -33.00
N ALA A 453 -32.68 -49.79 -33.40
CA ALA A 453 -33.63 -50.19 -34.44
C ALA A 453 -35.11 -50.07 -34.01
N ALA A 454 -35.41 -50.12 -32.70
CA ALA A 454 -36.76 -49.98 -32.17
C ALA A 454 -37.21 -48.52 -31.99
N VAL A 455 -36.27 -47.56 -31.99
CA VAL A 455 -36.53 -46.11 -31.84
C VAL A 455 -36.66 -45.38 -33.18
N ILE A 456 -36.28 -46.02 -34.29
CA ILE A 456 -36.30 -45.45 -35.65
C ILE A 456 -37.50 -45.99 -36.47
N ARG A 457 -38.65 -46.24 -35.81
CA ARG A 457 -39.86 -46.73 -36.50
C ARG A 457 -41.16 -46.12 -35.97
#